data_AF-A0A2N3BX97-F1
#
_entry.id   AF-A0A2N3BX97-F1
#
_cell.length_a   1.000
_cell.length_b   1.000
_cell.length_c   1.000
_cell.angle_alpha   90.00
_cell.angle_beta   90.00
_cell.angle_gamma   90.00
#
_symmetry.space_group_name_H-M   'P 1'
#
loop_
_entity.id
_entity.type
_entity.pdbx_description
1 polymer ?
#
loop_
_entity_poly.entity_id
_entity_poly.type
_entity_poly.pdbx_seq_one_letter_code
_entity_poly.pdbx_strand_id
1 'polypeptide(L)'
;MSAHAVYAPLRALASFGSGALFGVGLALSHMTDPLRVLGFLDVAGDWDARLIAVIAGAVLVSALLFALARRRGKPQWSERFHLPDSDVIDHRLLLGAIIFGAGWGLAGYCPGPAIASLAYFNNE
;
A
#
# COMPACT_ATOMS: atom_id res chain seq x y z
N MET A 1 -32.20 -12.08 -5.51
CA MET A 1 -31.37 -11.24 -6.42
C MET A 1 -30.07 -10.95 -5.68
N SER A 2 -28.96 -11.55 -6.12
CA SER A 2 -27.72 -11.63 -5.33
C SER A 2 -27.10 -10.24 -5.15
N ALA A 3 -26.85 -9.79 -3.91
CA ALA A 3 -26.36 -8.43 -3.65
C ALA A 3 -25.01 -8.14 -4.33
N HIS A 4 -24.28 -9.18 -4.74
CA HIS A 4 -23.13 -9.09 -5.63
C HIS A 4 -23.39 -8.27 -6.91
N ALA A 5 -24.57 -8.41 -7.52
CA ALA A 5 -24.92 -7.65 -8.74
C ALA A 5 -25.21 -6.17 -8.45
N VAL A 6 -25.71 -5.85 -7.25
CA VAL A 6 -26.05 -4.48 -6.84
C VAL A 6 -24.80 -3.67 -6.51
N TYR A 7 -23.80 -4.29 -5.86
CA TYR A 7 -22.57 -3.60 -5.45
C TYR A 7 -21.44 -3.62 -6.49
N ALA A 8 -21.51 -4.47 -7.52
CA ALA A 8 -20.46 -4.61 -8.52
C ALA A 8 -20.03 -3.27 -9.18
N PRO A 9 -20.92 -2.44 -9.74
CA PRO A 9 -20.50 -1.19 -10.40
C PRO A 9 -19.95 -0.17 -9.40
N LEU A 10 -20.56 -0.05 -8.22
CA LEU A 10 -20.11 0.87 -7.16
C LEU A 10 -18.73 0.46 -6.63
N ARG A 11 -18.48 -0.84 -6.46
CA ARG A 11 -17.17 -1.37 -6.07
C ARG A 11 -16.11 -1.07 -7.12
N ALA A 12 -16.43 -1.25 -8.41
CA ALA A 12 -15.50 -0.96 -9.50
C ALA A 12 -15.11 0.52 -9.53
N LEU A 13 -16.10 1.43 -9.44
CA LEU A 13 -15.83 2.88 -9.36
C LEU A 13 -15.02 3.24 -8.10
N ALA A 14 -15.36 2.67 -6.95
CA ALA A 14 -14.63 2.92 -5.71
C ALA A 14 -13.18 2.40 -5.79
N SER A 15 -12.96 1.21 -6.35
CA SER A 15 -11.61 0.66 -6.55
C SER A 15 -10.79 1.51 -7.53
N PHE A 16 -11.40 1.93 -8.64
CA PHE A 16 -10.75 2.80 -9.60
C PHE A 16 -10.40 4.16 -9.00
N GLY A 17 -11.34 4.80 -8.30
CA GLY A 17 -11.10 6.05 -7.59
C GLY A 17 -10.00 5.95 -6.54
N SER A 18 -9.98 4.86 -5.76
CA SER A 18 -8.92 4.62 -4.78
C SER A 18 -7.55 4.41 -5.44
N GLY A 19 -7.50 3.68 -6.56
CA GLY A 19 -6.27 3.47 -7.34
C GLY A 19 -5.76 4.76 -7.97
N ALA A 20 -6.64 5.58 -8.53
CA ALA A 20 -6.29 6.89 -9.08
C ALA A 20 -5.77 7.84 -8.00
N LEU A 21 -6.44 7.93 -6.85
CA LEU A 21 -5.97 8.72 -5.70
C LEU A 21 -4.61 8.25 -5.19
N PHE A 22 -4.41 6.93 -5.10
CA PHE A 22 -3.13 6.35 -4.71
C PHE A 22 -2.02 6.69 -5.72
N GLY A 23 -2.29 6.52 -7.02
CA GLY A 23 -1.34 6.87 -8.09
C GLY A 23 -0.96 8.35 -8.10
N VAL A 24 -1.93 9.26 -7.94
CA VAL A 24 -1.68 10.69 -7.80
C VAL A 24 -0.84 10.99 -6.56
N GLY A 25 -1.12 10.34 -5.43
CA GLY A 25 -0.32 10.46 -4.22
C GLY A 25 1.14 10.00 -4.41
N LEU A 26 1.34 8.90 -5.12
CA LEU A 26 2.68 8.41 -5.48
C LEU A 26 3.43 9.39 -6.39
N ALA A 27 2.75 9.93 -7.40
CA ALA A 27 3.30 10.92 -8.32
C ALA A 27 3.77 12.18 -7.57
N LEU A 28 2.93 12.72 -6.68
CA LEU A 28 3.23 13.94 -5.91
C LEU A 28 4.30 13.71 -4.84
N SER A 29 4.36 12.51 -4.26
CA SER A 29 5.33 12.19 -3.21
C SER A 29 6.71 11.78 -3.74
N HIS A 30 6.87 11.60 -5.06
CA HIS A 30 8.09 11.06 -5.68
C HIS A 30 8.55 9.74 -5.03
N MET A 31 7.60 8.93 -4.53
CA MET A 31 7.91 7.60 -3.98
C MET A 31 8.26 6.57 -5.06
N THR A 32 8.11 6.94 -6.33
CA THR A 32 8.51 6.14 -7.50
C THR A 32 10.01 6.18 -7.76
N ASP A 33 10.75 7.13 -7.17
CA ASP A 33 12.19 7.23 -7.29
C ASP A 33 12.89 6.29 -6.28
N PRO A 34 13.63 5.26 -6.75
CA PRO A 34 14.30 4.32 -5.87
C PRO A 34 15.41 4.96 -5.03
N LEU A 35 16.03 6.05 -5.49
CA LEU A 35 17.07 6.74 -4.72
C LEU A 35 16.50 7.35 -3.44
N ARG A 36 15.25 7.81 -3.48
CA ARG A 36 14.55 8.36 -2.32
C ARG A 36 14.25 7.31 -1.27
N VAL A 37 13.97 6.08 -1.71
CA VAL A 37 13.73 4.93 -0.83
C VAL A 37 15.05 4.43 -0.24
N LEU A 38 16.10 4.32 -1.05
CA LEU A 38 17.43 3.91 -0.59
C LEU A 38 18.01 4.92 0.40
N GLY A 39 17.90 6.23 0.14
CA GLY A 39 18.33 7.28 1.07
C GLY A 39 17.57 7.26 2.41
N PHE A 40 16.29 6.87 2.39
CA PHE A 40 15.54 6.66 3.64
C PHE A 40 15.98 5.41 4.41
N LEU A 41 16.41 4.36 3.72
CA LEU A 41 16.91 3.12 4.33
C LEU A 41 18.38 3.21 4.78
N ASP A 42 19.16 4.17 4.25
CA ASP A 42 20.56 4.39 4.59
C ASP A 42 20.72 5.13 5.94
N VAL A 43 20.25 4.50 7.02
CA VAL A 43 20.32 5.05 8.39
C VAL A 43 21.77 5.13 8.89
N ALA A 44 22.69 4.40 8.27
CA ALA A 44 24.12 4.37 8.63
C ALA A 44 24.98 5.39 7.86
N GLY A 45 24.43 6.01 6.81
CA GLY A 45 25.12 6.95 5.92
C GLY A 45 24.43 8.32 5.85
N ASP A 46 24.11 8.77 4.65
CA ASP A 46 23.48 10.09 4.40
C ASP A 46 21.95 9.96 4.44
N TRP A 47 21.42 9.78 5.64
CA TRP A 47 20.01 9.44 5.84
C TRP A 47 19.05 10.56 5.38
N ASP A 48 18.23 10.29 4.35
CA ASP A 48 17.20 11.21 3.86
C ASP A 48 15.85 10.97 4.55
N ALA A 49 15.53 11.82 5.53
CA ALA A 49 14.30 11.77 6.31
C ALA A 49 13.03 12.27 5.58
N ARG A 50 13.09 12.71 4.32
CA ARG A 50 11.94 13.28 3.59
C ARG A 50 10.78 12.31 3.45
N LEU A 51 11.05 11.00 3.44
CA LEU A 51 10.03 9.96 3.31
C LEU A 51 9.17 9.79 4.58
N ILE A 52 9.65 10.24 5.75
CA ILE A 52 8.96 10.08 7.04
C ILE A 52 7.58 10.74 7.01
N ALA A 53 7.47 11.95 6.47
CA ALA A 53 6.19 12.66 6.45
C ALA A 53 5.12 11.89 5.66
N VAL A 54 5.53 11.25 4.55
CA VAL A 54 4.63 10.46 3.70
C VAL A 54 4.25 9.16 4.40
N ILE A 55 5.22 8.44 4.98
CA ILE A 55 4.97 7.21 5.73
C ILE A 55 4.07 7.48 6.95
N ALA A 56 4.40 8.51 7.74
CA ALA A 56 3.63 8.89 8.92
C ALA A 56 2.19 9.27 8.56
N GLY A 57 2.01 10.07 7.50
CA GLY A 57 0.68 10.40 6.98
C GLY A 57 -0.10 9.15 6.55
N ALA A 58 0.52 8.26 5.79
CA ALA A 58 -0.10 7.02 5.33
C ALA A 58 -0.50 6.11 6.50
N VAL A 59 0.38 5.93 7.49
CA VAL A 59 0.13 5.12 8.69
C VAL A 59 -0.99 5.71 9.54
N LEU A 60 -0.96 7.02 9.80
CA LEU A 60 -1.98 7.69 10.60
C LEU A 60 -3.37 7.61 9.95
N VAL A 61 -3.46 7.93 8.66
CA VAL A 61 -4.72 7.85 7.91
C VAL A 61 -5.23 6.40 7.88
N SER A 62 -4.36 5.43 7.61
CA SER A 62 -4.73 4.01 7.57
C SER A 62 -5.20 3.52 8.94
N ALA A 63 -4.48 3.85 10.02
CA ALA A 63 -4.85 3.46 11.37
C ALA A 63 -6.20 4.05 11.78
N LEU A 64 -6.45 5.32 11.47
CA LEU A 64 -7.72 6.00 11.75
C LEU A 64 -8.88 5.39 10.97
N LEU A 65 -8.70 5.18 9.67
CA LEU A 65 -9.72 4.58 8.81
C LEU A 65 -10.01 3.13 9.21
N PHE A 66 -8.98 2.35 9.56
CA PHE A 66 -9.16 0.97 10.03
C PHE A 66 -9.83 0.92 11.41
N ALA A 67 -9.50 1.84 12.32
CA ALA A 67 -10.21 1.97 13.60
C ALA A 67 -11.69 2.32 13.39
N LEU A 68 -12.02 3.24 12.47
CA LEU A 68 -13.39 3.59 12.13
C LEU A 68 -14.13 2.43 11.44
N ALA A 69 -13.46 1.71 10.54
CA ALA A 69 -14.01 0.54 9.85
C ALA A 69 -14.35 -0.59 10.84
N ARG A 70 -13.46 -0.87 11.80
CA ARG A 70 -13.71 -1.83 12.89
C ARG A 70 -14.94 -1.48 13.72
N ARG A 71 -15.19 -0.18 13.98
CA ARG A 71 -16.40 0.27 14.69
C ARG A 71 -17.69 0.11 13.89
N ARG A 72 -17.63 0.10 12.55
CA ARG A 72 -18.82 0.05 11.68
C ARG A 72 -19.37 -1.36 11.46
N GLY A 73 -18.62 -2.42 11.77
CA GLY A 73 -19.05 -3.82 11.69
C GLY A 73 -19.31 -4.38 10.28
N LYS A 74 -19.71 -3.54 9.32
CA LYS A 74 -19.92 -3.88 7.90
C LYS A 74 -19.40 -2.79 6.95
N PRO A 75 -18.90 -3.16 5.76
CA PRO A 75 -18.55 -2.20 4.71
C PRO A 75 -19.80 -1.56 4.09
N GLN A 76 -19.65 -0.37 3.49
CA GLN A 76 -20.78 0.36 2.87
C GLN A 76 -21.17 -0.19 1.48
N TRP A 77 -20.22 -0.79 0.77
CA TRP A 77 -20.39 -1.30 -0.60
C TRP A 77 -20.09 -2.81 -0.73
N SER A 78 -20.21 -3.56 0.36
CA SER A 78 -20.06 -5.01 0.39
C SER A 78 -20.87 -5.57 1.57
N GLU A 79 -21.21 -6.86 1.52
CA GLU A 79 -21.98 -7.51 2.58
C GLU A 79 -21.14 -7.77 3.83
N ARG A 80 -19.84 -8.01 3.66
CA ARG A 80 -18.90 -8.31 4.74
C ARG A 80 -17.51 -7.77 4.45
N PHE A 81 -16.74 -7.54 5.51
CA PHE A 81 -15.31 -7.36 5.39
C PHE A 81 -14.65 -8.73 5.12
N HIS A 82 -13.68 -8.77 4.22
CA HIS A 82 -12.87 -9.96 3.96
C HIS A 82 -11.56 -9.81 4.75
N LEU A 83 -11.62 -10.08 6.05
CA LEU A 83 -10.41 -10.17 6.87
C LEU A 83 -9.86 -11.61 6.78
N PRO A 84 -8.54 -11.80 6.97
CA PRO A 84 -7.97 -13.13 7.13
C PRO A 84 -8.63 -13.86 8.30
N ASP A 85 -9.04 -15.12 8.10
CA ASP A 85 -9.63 -15.95 9.16
C ASP A 85 -8.58 -16.54 10.12
N SER A 86 -7.30 -16.50 9.72
CA SER A 86 -6.17 -17.04 10.49
C SER A 86 -5.15 -15.96 10.84
N ASP A 87 -4.79 -15.87 12.12
CA ASP A 87 -3.72 -15.02 12.63
C ASP A 87 -2.46 -15.86 12.96
N VAL A 88 -2.32 -17.01 12.32
CA VAL A 88 -1.21 -17.94 12.57
C VAL A 88 0.02 -17.45 11.82
N ILE A 89 1.00 -16.97 12.56
CA ILE A 89 2.33 -16.65 12.03
C ILE A 89 3.12 -17.96 11.96
N ASP A 90 3.25 -18.52 10.75
CA ASP A 90 4.06 -19.71 10.51
C ASP A 90 5.48 -19.36 10.05
N HIS A 91 6.40 -20.33 10.14
CA HIS A 91 7.79 -20.12 9.72
C HIS A 91 7.90 -19.80 8.22
N ARG A 92 6.97 -20.29 7.39
CA ARG A 92 6.97 -20.02 5.94
C ARG A 92 6.63 -18.56 5.66
N LEU A 93 5.67 -17.98 6.37
CA LEU A 93 5.31 -16.57 6.30
C LEU A 93 6.45 -15.69 6.78
N LEU A 94 7.08 -16.06 7.91
CA LEU A 94 8.21 -15.30 8.45
C LEU A 94 9.39 -15.28 7.47
N LEU A 95 9.79 -16.45 6.96
CA LEU A 95 10.87 -16.56 5.98
C LEU A 95 10.53 -15.82 4.68
N GLY A 96 9.29 -15.98 4.18
CA GLY A 96 8.81 -15.28 3.00
C GLY A 96 8.84 -13.76 3.18
N ALA A 97 8.38 -13.25 4.32
CA ALA A 97 8.40 -11.82 4.63
C ALA A 97 9.82 -11.26 4.73
N ILE A 98 10.76 -12.02 5.30
CA ILE A 98 12.17 -11.62 5.36
C ILE A 98 12.79 -11.57 3.96
N ILE A 99 12.61 -12.61 3.15
CA ILE A 99 13.17 -12.67 1.78
C ILE A 99 12.56 -11.57 0.91
N PHE A 100 11.25 -11.42 0.96
CA PHE A 100 10.53 -10.38 0.23
C PHE A 100 10.98 -8.98 0.67
N GLY A 101 11.14 -8.78 1.98
CA GLY A 101 11.58 -7.53 2.55
C GLY A 101 13.05 -7.19 2.27
N ALA A 102 13.92 -8.20 2.23
CA ALA A 102 15.29 -7.99 1.78
C ALA A 102 15.32 -7.60 0.30
N GLY A 103 14.51 -8.27 -0.54
CA GLY A 103 14.42 -8.00 -1.97
C GLY A 103 14.03 -6.57 -2.30
N TRP A 104 12.94 -6.05 -1.71
CA TRP A 104 12.53 -4.65 -1.95
C TRP A 104 13.54 -3.62 -1.44
N GLY A 105 14.27 -3.97 -0.38
CA GLY A 105 15.14 -3.03 0.34
C GLY A 105 16.43 -2.84 -0.41
N LEU A 106 16.97 -3.94 -0.93
CA LEU A 106 18.11 -3.95 -1.83
C LEU A 106 17.79 -3.31 -3.18
N ALA A 107 16.58 -3.51 -3.71
CA ALA A 107 16.17 -2.94 -4.98
C ALA A 107 15.80 -1.44 -4.89
N GLY A 108 15.51 -0.92 -3.70
CA GLY A 108 14.99 0.44 -3.51
C GLY A 108 13.55 0.62 -4.02
N TYR A 109 12.82 -0.47 -4.29
CA TYR A 109 11.48 -0.42 -4.87
C TYR A 109 10.45 -1.07 -3.97
N CYS A 110 9.47 -0.28 -3.51
CA CYS A 110 8.26 -0.81 -2.90
C CYS A 110 7.31 -1.38 -3.98
N PRO A 111 6.55 -2.46 -3.70
CA PRO A 111 5.73 -3.15 -4.70
C PRO A 111 4.63 -2.27 -5.31
N GLY A 112 4.05 -1.35 -4.52
CA GLY A 112 3.06 -0.38 -5.01
C GLY A 112 3.67 0.61 -6.01
N PRO A 113 4.70 1.39 -5.61
CA PRO A 113 5.43 2.26 -6.52
C PRO A 113 6.06 1.53 -7.72
N ALA A 114 6.51 0.29 -7.58
CA ALA A 114 7.07 -0.51 -8.68
C ALA A 114 6.03 -0.81 -9.78
N ILE A 115 4.78 -1.08 -9.40
CA ILE A 115 3.71 -1.26 -10.39
C ILE A 115 3.33 0.09 -11.00
N ALA A 116 3.28 1.15 -10.19
CA ALA A 116 3.00 2.49 -10.70
C ALA A 116 4.10 2.99 -11.65
N SER A 117 5.37 2.68 -11.39
CA SER A 117 6.51 3.06 -12.24
C SER A 117 6.46 2.40 -13.61
N LEU A 118 5.81 1.25 -13.79
CA LEU A 118 5.58 0.68 -15.13
C LEU A 118 4.73 1.60 -16.04
N ALA A 119 3.84 2.41 -15.45
CA ALA A 119 3.06 3.39 -16.21
C ALA A 119 3.91 4.62 -16.61
N TYR A 120 4.96 4.90 -15.83
CA TYR A 120 6.01 5.83 -16.21
C TYR A 120 6.98 5.06 -17.12
N PHE A 121 6.73 5.05 -18.43
CA PHE A 121 7.64 4.47 -19.43
C PHE A 121 9.03 5.12 -19.30
N ASN A 122 9.88 4.61 -18.40
CA ASN A 122 11.15 5.24 -18.07
C ASN A 122 12.19 4.73 -19.08
N ASN A 123 12.52 5.60 -20.03
CA ASN A 123 13.66 5.47 -20.92
C ASN A 123 14.88 6.13 -20.28
N GLU A 124 15.32 5.60 -19.13
CA GLU A 124 16.60 5.93 -18.49
C GLU A 124 17.13 4.74 -17.71
#